data_AF-A0A453RUT5-F1
#
_entry.id   AF-A0A453RUT5-F1
#
_cell.length_a   1.000
_cell.length_b   1.000
_cell.length_c   1.000
_cell.angle_alpha   90.00
_cell.angle_beta   90.00
_cell.angle_gamma   90.00
#
_symmetry.space_group_name_H-M   'P 1'
#
loop_
_entity.id
_entity.type
_entity.pdbx_description
1 polymer ?
#
loop_
_entity_poly.entity_id
_entity_poly.type
_entity_poly.pdbx_seq_one_letter_code
_entity_poly.pdbx_strand_id
1 'polypeptide(L)'
;MGGVTSSVAAKFAFFPPDPPSYGVVDEEPPPPGVAPAGSDAAALSRRVLMTGVLWREGVEARRLRTRRGTEIIAMYVGCPKASLTVLYSHGNAADLGKMYELFIEFSARLHVNIMGYDYSGYGRSSGKASEANTFADIESAYKCLVEVYGTREEDIVLYGQSVGSGPTVDLAAHLHHIRAVVLHSPILSGLRVMYSVKKTYWFDIYKVCFTS
;
A
#
# COMPACT_ATOMS: atom_id res chain seq x y z
N MET A 1 11.42 -25.77 -4.98
CA MET A 1 11.87 -25.87 -3.57
C MET A 1 11.70 -24.53 -2.80
N GLY A 2 10.70 -23.69 -3.12
CA GLY A 2 10.60 -22.30 -2.61
C GLY A 2 9.47 -21.98 -1.63
N GLY A 3 8.71 -22.99 -1.16
CA GLY A 3 7.49 -22.75 -0.37
C GLY A 3 7.68 -22.66 1.15
N VAL A 4 8.73 -23.29 1.70
CA VAL A 4 8.89 -23.43 3.17
C VAL A 4 9.68 -22.25 3.77
N THR A 5 10.67 -21.72 3.03
CA THR A 5 11.52 -20.61 3.46
C THR A 5 10.79 -19.27 3.49
N SER A 6 9.79 -19.05 2.63
CA SER A 6 9.04 -17.78 2.60
C SER A 6 8.12 -17.58 3.82
N SER A 7 7.58 -18.67 4.40
CA SER A 7 6.63 -18.55 5.53
C SER A 7 7.30 -18.15 6.85
N VAL A 8 8.55 -18.57 7.06
CA VAL A 8 9.32 -18.22 8.26
C VAL A 8 9.84 -16.78 8.12
N ALA A 9 10.40 -16.43 6.96
CA ALA A 9 10.88 -15.07 6.72
C ALA A 9 9.77 -14.02 6.84
N ALA A 10 8.56 -14.32 6.36
CA ALA A 10 7.41 -13.42 6.49
C ALA A 10 7.06 -13.12 7.97
N LYS A 11 7.09 -14.14 8.85
CA LYS A 11 6.78 -13.96 10.29
C LYS A 11 7.77 -13.07 11.04
N PHE A 12 8.97 -12.91 10.53
CA PHE A 12 10.01 -12.07 11.13
C PHE A 12 10.21 -10.74 10.38
N ALA A 13 9.56 -10.57 9.22
CA ALA A 13 9.64 -9.35 8.42
C ALA A 13 8.41 -8.44 8.60
N PHE A 14 7.27 -8.97 9.03
CA PHE A 14 6.01 -8.24 9.16
C PHE A 14 5.52 -8.21 10.61
N PHE A 15 5.46 -7.00 11.19
CA PHE A 15 4.99 -6.74 12.55
C PHE A 15 3.85 -5.72 12.48
N PRO A 16 2.63 -6.10 12.09
CA PRO A 16 1.49 -5.19 12.12
C PRO A 16 1.21 -4.71 13.55
N PRO A 17 0.69 -3.48 13.73
CA PRO A 17 0.21 -3.03 15.04
C PRO A 17 -0.87 -3.97 15.61
N ASP A 18 -0.74 -4.35 16.88
CA ASP A 18 -1.73 -5.13 17.62
C ASP A 18 -1.97 -4.49 19.00
N PRO A 19 -3.17 -3.93 19.27
CA PRO A 19 -4.31 -3.84 18.34
C PRO A 19 -4.09 -2.84 17.18
N PRO A 20 -4.86 -2.95 16.08
CA PRO A 20 -4.89 -1.95 15.02
C PRO A 20 -5.21 -0.55 15.54
N SER A 21 -4.60 0.49 14.96
CA SER A 21 -4.76 1.87 15.44
C SER A 21 -6.05 2.55 14.98
N TYR A 22 -6.86 1.87 14.16
CA TYR A 22 -8.13 2.37 13.64
C TYR A 22 -9.16 1.25 13.48
N GLY A 23 -10.43 1.62 13.30
CA GLY A 23 -11.53 0.71 12.99
C GLY A 23 -12.14 1.01 11.61
N VAL A 24 -13.03 0.13 11.15
CA VAL A 24 -13.73 0.30 9.88
C VAL A 24 -15.19 -0.12 10.04
N VAL A 25 -16.10 0.65 9.46
CA VAL A 25 -17.53 0.32 9.32
C VAL A 25 -17.88 0.40 7.84
N ASP A 26 -18.63 -0.57 7.32
CA ASP A 26 -19.07 -0.52 5.92
C ASP A 26 -20.05 0.65 5.73
N GLU A 27 -19.88 1.40 4.64
CA GLU A 27 -20.83 2.45 4.28
C GLU A 27 -22.10 1.76 3.73
N GLU A 28 -23.28 2.18 4.20
CA GLU A 28 -24.55 1.60 3.78
C GLU A 28 -24.68 1.71 2.24
N PRO A 29 -25.15 0.66 1.54
CA PRO A 29 -25.29 0.72 0.09
C PRO A 29 -26.17 1.92 -0.31
N PRO A 30 -25.88 2.56 -1.47
CA PRO A 30 -26.71 3.66 -1.93
C PRO A 30 -28.18 3.22 -2.03
N PRO A 31 -29.14 4.15 -1.82
CA PRO A 31 -30.55 3.82 -1.82
C PRO A 31 -30.96 3.11 -3.11
N PRO A 32 -31.93 2.17 -3.04
CA PRO A 32 -32.36 1.39 -4.20
C PRO A 32 -32.82 2.32 -5.33
N GLY A 33 -32.17 2.22 -6.49
CA GLY A 33 -32.44 3.05 -7.67
C GLY A 33 -31.22 3.78 -8.22
N VAL A 34 -30.12 3.87 -7.47
CA VAL A 34 -28.82 4.32 -7.99
C VAL A 34 -28.08 3.08 -8.48
N ALA A 35 -28.14 2.80 -9.79
CA ALA A 35 -27.34 1.74 -10.39
C ALA A 35 -25.86 2.00 -10.08
N PRO A 36 -25.08 0.99 -9.64
CA PRO A 36 -23.63 1.16 -9.55
C PRO A 36 -23.11 1.43 -10.95
N ALA A 37 -22.75 2.69 -11.22
CA ALA A 37 -22.01 3.05 -12.41
C ALA A 37 -20.60 2.46 -12.27
N GLY A 38 -20.32 1.35 -12.95
CA GLY A 38 -18.94 0.87 -13.05
C GLY A 38 -18.79 -0.59 -13.42
N SER A 39 -17.63 -0.86 -14.01
CA SER A 39 -17.07 -2.17 -14.37
C SER A 39 -17.01 -3.15 -13.18
N ASP A 40 -16.64 -4.40 -13.44
CA ASP A 40 -16.39 -5.44 -12.43
C ASP A 40 -15.48 -4.98 -11.27
N ALA A 41 -14.63 -3.98 -11.51
CA ALA A 41 -13.77 -3.34 -10.52
C ALA A 41 -14.52 -2.57 -9.43
N ALA A 42 -15.60 -1.86 -9.79
CA ALA A 42 -16.44 -1.15 -8.84
C ALA A 42 -17.19 -2.13 -7.91
N ALA A 43 -17.51 -3.33 -8.41
CA ALA A 43 -18.09 -4.42 -7.60
C ALA A 43 -17.09 -5.02 -6.59
N LEU A 44 -15.79 -4.93 -6.88
CA LEU A 44 -14.68 -5.45 -6.05
C LEU A 44 -14.12 -4.42 -5.05
N SER A 45 -14.61 -3.18 -5.09
CA SER A 45 -14.20 -2.08 -4.22
C SER A 45 -15.43 -1.49 -3.50
N ARG A 46 -15.54 -1.68 -2.18
CA ARG A 46 -16.64 -1.14 -1.36
C ARG A 46 -16.18 0.06 -0.55
N ARG A 47 -16.96 1.14 -0.50
CA ARG A 47 -16.67 2.27 0.40
C ARG A 47 -16.86 1.86 1.85
N VAL A 48 -15.99 2.38 2.71
CA VAL A 48 -16.02 2.14 4.14
C VAL A 48 -15.66 3.41 4.89
N LEU A 49 -16.12 3.53 6.13
CA LEU A 49 -15.79 4.63 7.03
C LEU A 49 -14.69 4.17 8.00
N MET A 50 -13.57 4.91 8.03
CA MET A 50 -12.55 4.72 9.05
C MET A 50 -13.00 5.32 10.38
N THR A 51 -12.85 4.57 11.47
CA THR A 51 -13.16 5.01 12.84
C THR A 51 -11.90 5.07 13.69
N GLY A 52 -11.92 5.86 14.77
CA GLY A 52 -10.71 6.09 15.59
C GLY A 52 -9.70 7.07 14.97
N VAL A 53 -10.03 7.67 13.83
CA VAL A 53 -9.31 8.77 13.18
C VAL A 53 -10.23 9.99 13.07
N LEU A 54 -9.66 11.19 13.00
CA LEU A 54 -10.43 12.42 12.83
C LEU A 54 -10.99 12.49 11.41
N TRP A 55 -12.30 12.69 11.25
CA TRP A 55 -12.89 12.88 9.94
C TRP A 55 -12.32 14.14 9.26
N ARG A 56 -12.08 14.03 7.95
CA ARG A 56 -11.60 15.10 7.08
C ARG A 56 -12.30 15.03 5.73
N GLU A 57 -12.66 16.20 5.21
CA GLU A 57 -13.18 16.33 3.86
C GLU A 57 -12.12 15.89 2.83
N GLY A 58 -12.55 15.22 1.76
CA GLY A 58 -11.66 14.73 0.71
C GLY A 58 -10.89 13.46 1.07
N VAL A 59 -11.10 12.89 2.26
CA VAL A 59 -10.55 11.57 2.63
C VAL A 59 -11.63 10.50 2.46
N GLU A 60 -11.32 9.48 1.67
CA GLU A 60 -12.17 8.31 1.44
C GLU A 60 -11.45 7.04 1.84
N ALA A 61 -12.18 6.01 2.28
CA ALA A 61 -11.62 4.68 2.49
C ALA A 61 -12.44 3.62 1.77
N ARG A 62 -11.76 2.55 1.34
CA ARG A 62 -12.34 1.45 0.58
C ARG A 62 -11.79 0.12 1.03
N ARG A 63 -12.65 -0.90 1.01
CA ARG A 63 -12.27 -2.32 1.08
C ARG A 63 -12.07 -2.84 -0.33
N LEU A 64 -10.87 -3.34 -0.62
CA LEU A 64 -10.48 -3.84 -1.93
C LEU A 64 -10.23 -5.34 -1.86
N ARG A 65 -10.81 -6.10 -2.80
CA ARG A 65 -10.53 -7.52 -2.92
C ARG A 65 -9.26 -7.76 -3.74
N THR A 66 -8.40 -8.66 -3.28
CA THR A 66 -7.17 -9.04 -3.98
C THR A 66 -7.35 -10.28 -4.83
N ARG A 67 -6.47 -10.45 -5.82
CA ARG A 67 -6.42 -11.67 -6.65
C ARG A 67 -6.15 -12.95 -5.83
N ARG A 68 -5.63 -12.81 -4.61
CA ARG A 68 -5.37 -13.90 -3.67
C ARG A 68 -6.52 -14.16 -2.70
N GLY A 69 -7.64 -13.44 -2.85
CA GLY A 69 -8.85 -13.62 -2.06
C GLY A 69 -8.82 -12.96 -0.69
N THR A 70 -7.78 -12.17 -0.38
CA THR A 70 -7.77 -11.30 0.80
C THR A 70 -8.55 -10.01 0.52
N GLU A 71 -8.93 -9.33 1.59
CA GLU A 71 -9.56 -8.02 1.52
C GLU A 71 -8.68 -7.04 2.28
N ILE A 72 -8.23 -5.99 1.60
CA ILE A 72 -7.40 -4.95 2.17
C ILE A 72 -8.17 -3.65 2.32
N ILE A 73 -7.73 -2.79 3.22
CA ILE A 73 -8.23 -1.42 3.33
C ILE A 73 -7.28 -0.48 2.61
N ALA A 74 -7.84 0.41 1.79
CA ALA A 74 -7.15 1.52 1.17
C ALA A 74 -7.78 2.84 1.62
N MET A 75 -6.95 3.86 1.78
CA MET A 75 -7.38 5.23 2.05
C MET A 75 -6.89 6.13 0.93
N TYR A 76 -7.79 6.97 0.42
CA TYR A 76 -7.51 7.98 -0.58
C TYR A 76 -7.66 9.37 0.03
N VAL A 77 -6.64 10.21 -0.11
CA VAL A 77 -6.66 11.63 0.24
C VAL A 77 -6.65 12.43 -1.05
N GLY A 78 -7.78 13.06 -1.36
CA GLY A 78 -7.97 13.89 -2.55
C GLY A 78 -7.52 15.33 -2.31
N CYS A 79 -6.81 15.90 -3.27
CA CYS A 79 -6.42 17.29 -3.30
C CYS A 79 -6.92 17.93 -4.60
N PRO A 80 -7.81 18.94 -4.56
CA PRO A 80 -8.37 19.56 -5.77
C PRO A 80 -7.34 20.17 -6.72
N LYS A 81 -6.15 20.53 -6.21
CA LYS A 81 -5.06 21.12 -7.00
C LYS A 81 -4.05 20.09 -7.51
N ALA A 82 -4.27 18.80 -7.26
CA ALA A 82 -3.32 17.76 -7.60
C ALA A 82 -3.32 17.44 -9.10
N SER A 83 -2.13 17.41 -9.67
CA SER A 83 -1.85 16.85 -11.00
C SER A 83 -1.21 15.46 -10.94
N LEU A 84 -0.79 15.02 -9.75
CA LEU A 84 -0.15 13.73 -9.51
C LEU A 84 -0.82 12.99 -8.36
N THR A 85 -0.77 11.67 -8.42
CA THR A 85 -1.27 10.78 -7.37
C THR A 85 -0.16 9.87 -6.88
N VAL A 86 0.06 9.83 -5.56
CA VAL A 86 1.05 8.97 -4.94
C VAL A 86 0.38 7.67 -4.47
N LEU A 87 0.85 6.51 -4.96
CA LEU A 87 0.51 5.21 -4.40
C LEU A 87 1.56 4.83 -3.34
N TYR A 88 1.17 4.88 -2.07
CA TYR A 88 2.07 4.78 -0.92
C TYR A 88 2.02 3.39 -0.27
N SER A 89 3.12 2.66 -0.36
CA SER A 89 3.37 1.40 0.35
C SER A 89 4.10 1.70 1.66
N HIS A 90 3.38 1.61 2.79
CA HIS A 90 3.89 2.03 4.09
C HIS A 90 4.97 1.10 4.68
N GLY A 91 5.72 1.62 5.66
CA GLY A 91 6.73 0.85 6.38
C GLY A 91 6.16 -0.24 7.28
N ASN A 92 7.05 -1.05 7.85
CA ASN A 92 6.65 -2.03 8.86
C ASN A 92 6.17 -1.35 10.15
N ALA A 93 5.44 -2.06 11.02
CA ALA A 93 4.91 -1.55 12.29
C ALA A 93 4.02 -0.30 12.20
N ALA A 94 3.57 0.03 10.99
CA ALA A 94 2.58 1.05 10.69
C ALA A 94 1.29 0.40 10.15
N ASP A 95 0.18 1.10 10.31
CA ASP A 95 -1.10 0.84 9.62
C ASP A 95 -1.68 2.19 9.14
N LEU A 96 -2.76 2.16 8.37
CA LEU A 96 -3.38 3.37 7.83
C LEU A 96 -3.78 4.39 8.90
N GLY A 97 -4.17 3.95 10.10
CA GLY A 97 -4.51 4.84 11.19
C GLY A 97 -3.30 5.65 11.68
N LYS A 98 -2.13 5.00 11.82
CA LYS A 98 -0.87 5.70 12.14
C LYS A 98 -0.39 6.60 10.99
N MET A 99 -0.69 6.24 9.76
CA MET A 99 -0.30 7.01 8.56
C MET A 99 -1.27 8.15 8.24
N TYR A 100 -2.42 8.22 8.91
CA TYR A 100 -3.54 9.11 8.58
C TYR A 100 -3.14 10.59 8.48
N GLU A 101 -2.64 11.15 9.57
CA GLU A 101 -2.21 12.56 9.64
C GLU A 101 -1.02 12.84 8.71
N LEU A 102 -0.12 11.86 8.54
CA LEU A 102 1.00 11.99 7.61
C LEU A 102 0.50 12.16 6.17
N PHE A 103 -0.45 11.36 5.71
CA PHE A 103 -0.96 11.46 4.35
C PHE A 103 -1.74 12.75 4.11
N ILE A 104 -2.49 13.25 5.10
CA ILE A 104 -3.16 14.55 5.00
C ILE A 104 -2.13 15.66 4.83
N GLU A 105 -1.14 15.73 5.70
CA GLU A 105 -0.09 16.76 5.64
C GLU A 105 0.75 16.64 4.37
N PHE A 106 1.07 15.41 3.95
CA PHE A 106 1.81 15.15 2.72
C PHE A 106 1.04 15.67 1.51
N SER A 107 -0.26 15.35 1.41
CA SER A 107 -1.13 15.78 0.32
C SER A 107 -1.27 17.31 0.30
N ALA A 108 -1.50 17.93 1.46
CA ALA A 108 -1.68 19.36 1.60
C ALA A 108 -0.42 20.16 1.21
N ARG A 109 0.76 19.70 1.62
CA ARG A 109 2.04 20.39 1.38
C ARG A 109 2.57 20.24 -0.03
N LEU A 110 2.36 19.08 -0.64
CA LEU A 110 2.89 18.78 -1.98
C LEU A 110 1.85 18.93 -3.08
N HIS A 111 0.59 19.21 -2.73
CA HIS A 111 -0.52 19.31 -3.67
C HIS A 111 -0.62 18.07 -4.57
N VAL A 112 -0.68 16.90 -3.94
CA VAL A 112 -0.82 15.59 -4.61
C VAL A 112 -1.97 14.82 -4.00
N ASN A 113 -2.62 13.97 -4.80
CA ASN A 113 -3.50 12.95 -4.25
C ASN A 113 -2.64 11.84 -3.63
N ILE A 114 -3.16 11.12 -2.64
CA ILE A 114 -2.45 9.98 -2.05
C ILE A 114 -3.41 8.80 -1.89
N MET A 115 -3.04 7.64 -2.41
CA MET A 115 -3.62 6.37 -1.99
C MET A 115 -2.62 5.61 -1.14
N GLY A 116 -2.94 5.39 0.13
CA GLY A 116 -2.28 4.40 0.97
C GLY A 116 -3.14 3.15 1.10
N TYR A 117 -2.53 2.02 1.42
CA TYR A 117 -3.25 0.77 1.69
C TYR A 117 -2.54 -0.03 2.77
N ASP A 118 -3.31 -0.78 3.56
CA ASP A 118 -2.76 -1.75 4.51
C ASP A 118 -2.53 -3.08 3.80
N TYR A 119 -1.37 -3.69 4.03
CA TYR A 119 -1.09 -5.05 3.58
C TYR A 119 -2.08 -6.07 4.16
N SER A 120 -2.23 -7.21 3.51
CA SER A 120 -2.95 -8.36 4.08
C SER A 120 -2.41 -8.67 5.49
N GLY A 121 -3.30 -8.76 6.49
CA GLY A 121 -2.95 -8.95 7.90
C GLY A 121 -2.50 -7.70 8.67
N TYR A 122 -2.54 -6.51 8.07
CA TYR A 122 -2.31 -5.23 8.74
C TYR A 122 -3.65 -4.50 8.98
N GLY A 123 -3.70 -3.65 10.01
CA GLY A 123 -4.84 -2.78 10.26
C GLY A 123 -6.16 -3.55 10.34
N ARG A 124 -7.10 -3.20 9.44
CA ARG A 124 -8.39 -3.92 9.27
C ARG A 124 -8.46 -4.77 8.00
N SER A 125 -7.32 -5.03 7.38
CA SER A 125 -7.17 -5.97 6.26
C SER A 125 -7.19 -7.42 6.76
N SER A 126 -7.81 -8.30 5.98
CA SER A 126 -7.89 -9.74 6.30
C SER A 126 -6.63 -10.49 5.88
N GLY A 127 -6.57 -11.79 6.19
CA GLY A 127 -5.46 -12.65 5.78
C GLY A 127 -4.21 -12.50 6.64
N LYS A 128 -3.04 -12.69 6.02
CA LYS A 128 -1.73 -12.67 6.67
C LYS A 128 -0.70 -12.00 5.77
N ALA A 129 0.25 -11.30 6.39
CA ALA A 129 1.32 -10.67 5.64
C ALA A 129 2.26 -11.73 5.06
N SER A 130 2.54 -11.62 3.77
CA SER A 130 3.52 -12.41 3.04
C SER A 130 3.91 -11.65 1.78
N GLU A 131 5.12 -11.88 1.25
CA GLU A 131 5.60 -11.26 0.01
C GLU A 131 4.56 -11.37 -1.13
N ALA A 132 4.09 -12.58 -1.42
CA ALA A 132 3.10 -12.81 -2.47
C ALA A 132 1.74 -12.14 -2.19
N ASN A 133 1.36 -11.90 -0.92
CA ASN A 133 0.17 -11.09 -0.62
C ASN A 133 0.47 -9.61 -0.86
N THR A 134 1.60 -9.09 -0.40
CA THR A 134 1.94 -7.66 -0.59
C THR A 134 1.96 -7.25 -2.07
N PHE A 135 2.37 -8.15 -2.97
CA PHE A 135 2.29 -7.92 -4.43
C PHE A 135 0.84 -7.89 -4.94
N ALA A 136 -0.01 -8.79 -4.44
CA ALA A 136 -1.43 -8.77 -4.77
C ALA A 136 -2.16 -7.56 -4.17
N ASP A 137 -1.72 -7.10 -3.00
CA ASP A 137 -2.30 -5.96 -2.28
C ASP A 137 -2.05 -4.65 -3.05
N ILE A 138 -0.79 -4.39 -3.45
CA ILE A 138 -0.44 -3.18 -4.21
C ILE A 138 -1.10 -3.17 -5.60
N GLU A 139 -1.21 -4.34 -6.25
CA GLU A 139 -1.90 -4.46 -7.54
C GLU A 139 -3.38 -4.07 -7.43
N SER A 140 -4.05 -4.48 -6.35
CA SER A 140 -5.45 -4.10 -6.08
C SER A 140 -5.59 -2.60 -5.80
N ALA A 141 -4.66 -1.99 -5.05
CA ALA A 141 -4.67 -0.55 -4.81
C ALA A 141 -4.43 0.24 -6.10
N TYR A 142 -3.47 -0.20 -6.94
CA TYR A 142 -3.21 0.38 -8.25
C TYR A 142 -4.44 0.31 -9.17
N LYS A 143 -5.08 -0.86 -9.26
CA LYS A 143 -6.34 -1.03 -10.02
C LYS A 143 -7.43 -0.09 -9.52
N CYS A 144 -7.56 0.07 -8.21
CA CYS A 144 -8.52 1.03 -7.65
C CYS A 144 -8.22 2.46 -8.11
N LEU A 145 -6.96 2.92 -8.12
CA LEU A 145 -6.59 4.24 -8.62
C LEU A 145 -6.99 4.46 -10.08
N VAL A 146 -6.71 3.48 -10.94
CA VAL A 146 -6.97 3.58 -12.38
C VAL A 146 -8.47 3.48 -12.67
N GLU A 147 -9.14 2.47 -12.13
CA GLU A 147 -10.50 2.10 -12.52
C GLU A 147 -11.57 2.87 -11.75
N VAL A 148 -11.32 3.22 -10.48
CA VAL A 148 -12.32 3.90 -9.61
C VAL A 148 -12.05 5.40 -9.56
N TYR A 149 -10.78 5.81 -9.42
CA TYR A 149 -10.40 7.22 -9.34
C TYR A 149 -10.02 7.82 -10.69
N GLY A 150 -10.01 7.03 -11.78
CA GLY A 150 -9.70 7.51 -13.12
C GLY A 150 -8.29 8.06 -13.28
N THR A 151 -7.36 7.65 -12.41
CA THR A 151 -5.98 8.15 -12.44
C THR A 151 -5.24 7.51 -13.60
N ARG A 152 -4.62 8.32 -14.45
CA ARG A 152 -3.79 7.82 -15.56
C ARG A 152 -2.46 7.30 -15.04
N GLU A 153 -1.92 6.25 -15.64
CA GLU A 153 -0.65 5.65 -15.24
C GLU A 153 0.50 6.68 -15.24
N GLU A 154 0.53 7.59 -16.23
CA GLU A 154 1.53 8.65 -16.33
C GLU A 154 1.47 9.74 -15.26
N ASP A 155 0.39 9.76 -14.45
CA ASP A 155 0.21 10.69 -13.33
C ASP A 155 0.46 10.02 -11.97
N ILE A 156 0.77 8.71 -11.95
CA ILE A 156 0.99 7.95 -10.71
C ILE A 156 2.48 7.90 -10.34
N VAL A 157 2.78 8.27 -9.11
CA VAL A 157 4.10 8.09 -8.48
C VAL A 157 4.01 6.96 -7.46
N LEU A 158 4.83 5.92 -7.63
CA LEU A 158 4.92 4.85 -6.65
C LEU A 158 5.88 5.24 -5.52
N TYR A 159 5.46 5.08 -4.28
CA TYR A 159 6.27 5.40 -3.10
C TYR A 159 6.35 4.20 -2.17
N GLY A 160 7.57 3.72 -1.92
CA GLY A 160 7.82 2.58 -1.02
C GLY A 160 8.69 2.98 0.16
N GLN A 161 8.16 2.89 1.38
CA GLN A 161 8.93 3.10 2.61
C GLN A 161 9.38 1.77 3.21
N SER A 162 10.69 1.61 3.47
CA SER A 162 11.23 0.42 4.16
C SER A 162 10.74 -0.89 3.53
N VAL A 163 10.00 -1.74 4.25
CA VAL A 163 9.43 -3.00 3.71
C VAL A 163 8.54 -2.78 2.49
N GLY A 164 7.84 -1.63 2.41
CA GLY A 164 7.01 -1.25 1.28
C GLY A 164 7.76 -1.02 -0.03
N SER A 165 9.09 -0.93 0.01
CA SER A 165 9.91 -0.88 -1.21
C SER A 165 9.79 -2.15 -2.06
N GLY A 166 9.58 -3.32 -1.44
CA GLY A 166 9.40 -4.60 -2.13
C GLY A 166 8.22 -4.58 -3.12
N PRO A 167 6.96 -4.46 -2.64
CA PRO A 167 5.80 -4.41 -3.53
C PRO A 167 5.83 -3.21 -4.48
N THR A 168 6.43 -2.09 -4.08
CA THR A 168 6.59 -0.91 -4.94
C THR A 168 7.44 -1.22 -6.18
N VAL A 169 8.59 -1.87 -6.00
CA VAL A 169 9.49 -2.21 -7.11
C VAL A 169 8.93 -3.34 -7.96
N ASP A 170 8.27 -4.32 -7.34
CA ASP A 170 7.57 -5.40 -8.06
C ASP A 170 6.52 -4.84 -9.01
N LEU A 171 5.63 -3.98 -8.52
CA LEU A 171 4.63 -3.33 -9.37
C LEU A 171 5.28 -2.47 -10.46
N ALA A 172 6.30 -1.67 -10.11
CA ALA A 172 6.99 -0.81 -11.07
C ALA A 172 7.61 -1.60 -12.24
N ALA A 173 8.07 -2.83 -12.00
CA ALA A 173 8.66 -3.68 -13.03
C ALA A 173 7.63 -4.14 -14.10
N HIS A 174 6.34 -3.99 -13.81
CA HIS A 174 5.24 -4.40 -14.68
C HIS A 174 4.50 -3.22 -15.34
N LEU A 175 4.86 -1.97 -15.00
CA LEU A 175 4.26 -0.75 -15.55
C LEU A 175 5.22 -0.07 -16.52
N HIS A 176 4.69 0.49 -17.61
CA HIS A 176 5.51 1.03 -18.71
C HIS A 176 5.47 2.55 -18.82
N HIS A 177 4.43 3.17 -18.27
CA HIS A 177 4.16 4.60 -18.37
C HIS A 177 4.17 5.30 -17.00
N ILE A 178 4.52 4.58 -15.92
CA ILE A 178 4.55 5.12 -14.57
C ILE A 178 5.40 6.38 -14.47
N ARG A 179 4.93 7.40 -13.75
CA ARG A 179 5.60 8.71 -13.69
C ARG A 179 6.97 8.64 -13.05
N ALA A 180 7.05 7.99 -11.89
CA ALA A 180 8.25 7.88 -11.08
C ALA A 180 8.10 6.81 -9.99
N VAL A 181 9.24 6.37 -9.46
CA VAL A 181 9.34 5.51 -8.28
C VAL A 181 10.21 6.20 -7.24
N VAL A 182 9.71 6.30 -6.01
CA VAL A 182 10.42 6.85 -4.84
C VAL A 182 10.62 5.74 -3.82
N LEU A 183 11.87 5.47 -3.49
CA LEU A 183 12.25 4.49 -2.46
C LEU A 183 12.78 5.22 -1.23
N HIS A 184 11.99 5.22 -0.16
CA HIS A 184 12.36 5.84 1.11
C HIS A 184 12.93 4.79 2.06
N SER A 185 14.24 4.86 2.28
CA SER A 185 14.98 3.93 3.14
C SER A 185 14.69 2.46 2.77
N PRO A 186 14.89 2.05 1.48
CA PRO A 186 14.50 0.72 1.01
C PRO A 186 15.27 -0.38 1.72
N ILE A 187 14.62 -1.53 1.87
CA ILE A 187 15.30 -2.72 2.38
C ILE A 187 16.19 -3.30 1.28
N LEU A 188 17.42 -3.69 1.63
CA LEU A 188 18.31 -4.34 0.67
C LEU A 188 17.89 -5.80 0.40
N SER A 189 17.35 -6.48 1.42
CA SER A 189 16.65 -7.78 1.34
C SER A 189 15.99 -8.12 2.68
N GLY A 190 14.92 -8.92 2.68
CA GLY A 190 14.28 -9.40 3.93
C GLY A 190 15.23 -10.19 4.84
N LEU A 191 16.21 -10.91 4.28
CA LEU A 191 17.24 -11.62 5.04
C LEU A 191 18.21 -10.67 5.76
N ARG A 192 18.63 -9.57 5.11
CA ARG A 192 19.51 -8.56 5.74
C ARG A 192 18.80 -7.72 6.81
N VAL A 193 17.46 -7.68 6.80
CA VAL A 193 16.66 -7.08 7.87
C VAL A 193 16.63 -7.97 9.11
N MET A 194 16.48 -9.29 8.93
CA MET A 194 16.44 -10.23 10.06
C MET A 194 17.82 -10.57 10.62
N TYR A 195 18.85 -10.55 9.78
CA TYR A 195 20.21 -10.89 10.16
C TYR A 195 21.16 -9.83 9.60
N SER A 196 22.05 -9.27 10.43
CA SER A 196 23.19 -8.48 9.96
C SER A 196 24.19 -9.39 9.23
N VAL A 197 23.84 -9.84 8.03
CA VAL A 197 24.71 -10.66 7.20
C VAL A 197 25.81 -9.74 6.66
N LYS A 198 27.00 -9.83 7.26
CA LYS A 198 28.17 -9.00 6.90
C LYS A 198 28.82 -9.37 5.54
N LYS A 199 28.26 -10.31 4.78
CA LYS A 199 28.83 -10.76 3.51
C LYS A 199 27.97 -10.37 2.32
N THR A 200 28.53 -9.44 1.55
CA THR A 200 28.18 -9.10 0.18
C THR A 200 28.85 -10.15 -0.73
N TYR A 201 28.08 -10.91 -1.52
CA TYR A 201 28.63 -11.94 -2.43
C TYR A 201 29.28 -11.29 -3.67
N TRP A 202 30.16 -12.02 -4.35
CA TRP A 202 31.03 -11.50 -5.42
C TRP A 202 30.33 -11.05 -6.72
N PHE A 203 29.01 -11.24 -6.82
CA PHE A 203 28.15 -10.80 -7.92
C PHE A 203 27.15 -9.71 -7.50
N ASP A 204 27.34 -9.10 -6.33
CA ASP A 204 26.55 -7.95 -5.88
C ASP A 204 27.10 -6.65 -6.52
N ILE A 205 26.22 -5.87 -7.16
CA ILE A 205 26.60 -4.71 -7.97
C ILE A 205 26.73 -3.41 -7.15
N TYR A 206 26.13 -3.36 -5.95
CA TYR A 206 26.15 -2.17 -5.08
C TYR A 206 26.91 -2.42 -3.78
N LYS A 207 28.23 -2.14 -3.80
CA LYS A 207 29.08 -2.15 -2.59
C LYS A 207 28.79 -0.92 -1.71
N VAL A 208 27.83 -1.00 -0.78
CA VAL A 208 27.72 0.02 0.28
C VAL A 208 28.65 -0.35 1.43
N CYS A 209 29.90 0.09 1.36
CA CYS A 209 30.78 0.16 2.53
C CYS A 209 30.45 1.44 3.29
N PHE A 210 29.72 1.33 4.41
CA PHE A 210 29.86 2.31 5.48
C PHE A 210 31.10 1.90 6.29
N THR A 211 32.25 2.42 5.89
CA THR A 211 33.41 2.49 6.78
C THR A 211 33.27 3.78 7.60
N SER A 212 33.02 3.64 8.90
CA SER A 212 33.54 4.59 9.88
C SER A 212 35.01 4.26 10.13
#